data_AF-A0A358E0V1-F1
#
_entry.id   AF-A0A358E0V1-F1
#
_cell.length_a   1.000
_cell.length_b   1.000
_cell.length_c   1.000
_cell.angle_alpha   90.00
_cell.angle_beta   90.00
_cell.angle_gamma   90.00
#
_symmetry.space_group_name_H-M   'P 1'
#
loop_
_entity.id
_entity.type
_entity.pdbx_description
1 polymer ?
#
loop_
_entity_poly.entity_id
_entity_poly.type
_entity_poly.pdbx_seq_one_letter_code
_entity_poly.pdbx_strand_id
1 'polypeptide(L)' 'WHCHFIQKFESEHSIEWRPMNRAYENYPFIDGPEAERRFYRWKTGLTGYPLVDACMRALKYTGYLNFRMRAMITSFL' A
#
# COMPACT_ATOMS: atom_id res chain seq x y z
N TRP A 1 18.15 6.43 2.30
CA TRP A 1 16.91 6.08 1.55
C TRP A 1 16.15 7.30 1.04
N HIS A 2 15.94 8.35 1.83
CA HIS A 2 15.17 9.54 1.37
C HIS A 2 15.65 10.11 0.01
N CYS A 3 16.91 10.58 -0.09
CA CYS A 3 17.44 11.13 -1.34
C CYS A 3 17.50 10.10 -2.48
N HIS A 4 17.72 8.82 -2.15
CA HIS A 4 17.73 7.75 -3.13
C HIS A 4 16.37 7.57 -3.81
N PHE A 5 15.26 7.68 -3.06
CA PHE A 5 13.92 7.62 -3.63
C PHE A 5 13.57 8.86 -4.45
N ILE A 6 14.03 10.06 -4.03
CA ILE A 6 13.88 11.29 -4.81
C ILE A 6 14.60 11.17 -6.16
N GLN A 7 15.87 10.79 -6.16
CA GLN A 7 16.67 10.60 -7.39
C GLN A 7 16.03 9.59 -8.34
N LYS A 8 15.48 8.49 -7.81
CA LYS A 8 14.76 7.48 -8.62
C LYS A 8 13.51 8.07 -9.26
N PHE A 9 12.72 8.82 -8.49
CA PHE A 9 11.51 9.45 -9.00
C PHE A 9 11.82 10.52 -10.05
N GLU A 10 12.87 11.33 -9.85
CA GLU A 10 13.32 12.31 -10.84
C GLU A 10 13.81 11.66 -12.14
N SER A 11 14.51 10.53 -12.03
CA SER A 11 15.01 9.79 -13.20
C SER A 11 13.90 9.08 -13.97
N GLU A 12 12.83 8.65 -13.29
CA GLU A 12 11.72 7.90 -13.90
C GLU A 12 10.38 8.21 -13.23
N HIS A 13 9.86 9.43 -13.42
CA HIS A 13 8.62 9.91 -12.79
C HIS A 13 7.38 9.03 -13.08
N SER A 14 7.40 8.31 -14.20
CA SER A 14 6.30 7.42 -14.59
C SER A 14 6.02 6.29 -13.58
N ILE A 15 6.94 5.99 -12.64
CA ILE A 15 6.71 4.99 -11.58
C ILE A 15 5.54 5.34 -10.64
N GLU A 16 5.00 6.56 -10.70
CA GLU A 16 3.74 6.93 -10.06
C GLU A 16 2.54 6.12 -10.61
N TRP A 17 2.55 5.83 -11.92
CA TRP A 17 1.41 5.28 -12.65
C TRP A 17 1.65 3.87 -13.18
N ARG A 18 2.91 3.43 -13.26
CA ARG A 18 3.28 2.10 -13.73
C ARG A 18 4.27 1.42 -12.79
N PRO A 19 4.31 0.09 -12.74
CA PRO A 19 5.30 -0.61 -11.94
C PRO A 19 6.72 -0.32 -12.43
N MET A 20 7.65 -0.17 -11.48
CA MET A 20 9.08 0.00 -11.79
C MET A 20 9.63 -1.20 -12.55
N ASN A 21 9.22 -2.42 -12.17
CA ASN A 21 9.53 -3.63 -12.92
C ASN A 21 8.41 -3.91 -13.93
N ARG A 22 8.71 -3.80 -15.22
CA ARG A 22 7.76 -4.00 -16.32
C ARG A 22 7.13 -5.39 -16.37
N ALA A 23 7.75 -6.40 -15.76
CA ALA A 23 7.15 -7.74 -15.65
C ALA A 23 5.80 -7.74 -14.90
N TYR A 24 5.54 -6.71 -14.08
CA TYR A 24 4.28 -6.55 -13.35
C TYR A 24 3.21 -5.74 -14.08
N GLU A 25 3.46 -5.28 -15.32
CA GLU A 25 2.47 -4.51 -16.09
C GLU A 25 1.15 -5.29 -16.28
N ASN A 26 1.24 -6.62 -16.43
CA ASN A 26 0.08 -7.51 -16.59
C ASN A 26 -0.11 -8.41 -15.37
N TYR A 27 0.18 -7.92 -14.16
CA TYR A 27 -0.01 -8.71 -12.95
C TYR A 27 -1.52 -8.98 -12.72
N PRO A 28 -1.93 -10.23 -12.43
CA PRO A 28 -3.34 -10.59 -12.30
C PRO A 28 -3.89 -10.17 -10.94
N PHE A 29 -4.11 -8.86 -10.76
CA PHE A 29 -4.79 -8.33 -9.57
C PHE A 29 -6.24 -8.82 -9.51
N ILE A 30 -6.74 -9.01 -8.29
CA ILE A 30 -8.15 -9.31 -8.06
C ILE A 30 -8.95 -8.03 -8.31
N ASP A 31 -10.01 -8.11 -9.10
CA ASP A 31 -10.90 -7.01 -9.44
C ASP A 31 -12.37 -7.28 -9.05
N GLY A 32 -13.23 -6.30 -9.34
CA GLY A 32 -14.67 -6.39 -9.10
C GLY A 32 -15.10 -6.21 -7.63
N PRO A 33 -16.35 -6.58 -7.30
CA PRO A 33 -16.97 -6.28 -6.00
C PRO A 33 -16.21 -6.86 -4.80
N GLU A 34 -15.54 -8.00 -4.98
CA GLU A 34 -14.75 -8.61 -3.92
C GLU A 34 -13.48 -7.81 -3.62
N ALA A 35 -12.80 -7.31 -4.65
CA ALA A 35 -11.63 -6.45 -4.50
C ALA A 35 -12.01 -5.16 -3.76
N GLU A 36 -13.12 -4.53 -4.15
CA GLU A 36 -13.66 -3.34 -3.50
C GLU A 36 -14.01 -3.61 -2.02
N ARG A 37 -14.66 -4.76 -1.73
CA ARG A 37 -14.99 -5.17 -0.37
C ARG A 37 -13.73 -5.34 0.49
N ARG A 38 -12.69 -6.00 -0.04
CA ARG A 38 -11.40 -6.19 0.66
C ARG A 38 -10.70 -4.87 0.90
N PHE A 39 -10.64 -4.02 -0.12
CA PHE A 39 -10.04 -2.69 -0.01
C PHE A 39 -10.75 -1.83 1.03
N TYR A 40 -12.09 -1.83 1.06
CA TYR A 40 -12.87 -1.12 2.07
C TYR A 40 -12.56 -1.61 3.49
N ARG A 41 -12.55 -2.93 3.71
CA ARG A 41 -12.23 -3.52 5.02
C ARG A 41 -10.80 -3.21 5.47
N TRP A 42 -9.83 -3.25 4.57
CA TRP A 42 -8.45 -2.84 4.84
C TRP A 42 -8.37 -1.36 5.19
N LYS A 43 -8.93 -0.47 4.36
CA LYS A 43 -8.93 0.99 4.58
C LYS A 43 -9.56 1.40 5.91
N THR A 44 -10.59 0.67 6.35
CA THR A 44 -11.33 0.94 7.59
C THR A 44 -10.79 0.21 8.83
N GLY A 45 -9.82 -0.69 8.67
CA GLY A 45 -9.31 -1.53 9.77
C GLY A 45 -10.38 -2.49 10.31
N LEU A 46 -11.08 -3.18 9.40
CA LEU A 46 -12.09 -4.20 9.67
C LEU A 46 -11.75 -5.53 8.98
N THR A 47 -10.46 -5.82 8.80
CA THR A 47 -9.98 -7.04 8.12
C THR A 47 -10.17 -8.28 8.98
N GLY A 48 -10.19 -8.13 10.30
CA GLY A 48 -10.21 -9.24 11.27
C GLY A 48 -8.81 -9.65 11.74
N TYR A 49 -7.76 -9.04 11.22
CA TYR A 49 -6.37 -9.22 11.68
C TYR A 49 -6.00 -8.10 12.65
N PRO A 50 -5.90 -8.35 13.97
CA PRO A 50 -5.82 -7.29 14.98
C PRO A 50 -4.70 -6.27 14.75
N LEU A 51 -3.52 -6.73 14.33
CA LEU A 51 -2.37 -5.85 14.10
C LEU A 51 -2.56 -4.96 12.87
N VAL A 52 -3.11 -5.50 11.78
CA VAL A 52 -3.41 -4.73 10.56
C VAL A 52 -4.49 -3.69 10.86
N ASP A 53 -5.56 -4.11 11.54
CA ASP A 53 -6.68 -3.26 11.91
C ASP A 53 -6.25 -2.12 12.85
N ALA A 54 -5.40 -2.40 13.84
CA ALA A 54 -4.83 -1.39 14.71
C ALA A 54 -3.97 -0.38 13.95
N CYS A 55 -3.15 -0.85 12.99
CA CYS A 55 -2.32 0.03 12.17
C CYS A 55 -3.16 0.96 11.28
N MET A 56 -4.20 0.44 10.62
CA MET A 56 -5.06 1.25 9.75
C MET A 56 -5.85 2.29 10.54
N ARG A 57 -6.34 1.93 11.74
CA ARG A 57 -7.00 2.88 12.65
C ARG A 57 -6.04 3.93 13.20
N ALA A 58 -4.84 3.53 13.59
CA ALA A 58 -3.80 4.47 14.03
C ALA A 58 -3.42 5.44 12.92
N LEU A 59 -3.20 4.95 11.70
CA LEU A 59 -2.90 5.80 10.54
C LEU A 59 -4.02 6.81 10.27
N LYS A 60 -5.28 6.40 10.36
CA LYS A 60 -6.44 7.28 10.20
C LYS A 60 -6.50 8.38 11.27
N TYR A 61 -6.13 8.06 12.51
CA TYR A 61 -6.21 9.00 13.62
C TYR A 61 -4.99 9.94 13.73
N THR A 62 -3.79 9.43 13.49
CA THR A 62 -2.53 10.17 13.71
C THR A 62 -1.86 10.66 12.44
N GLY A 63 -2.21 10.10 11.28
CA GLY A 63 -1.49 10.34 10.03
C GLY A 63 -0.10 9.69 9.96
N TYR A 64 0.28 8.85 10.94
CA TYR A 64 1.63 8.29 11.03
C TYR A 64 1.66 6.81 11.41
N LEU A 65 2.57 6.08 10.77
CA LEU A 65 2.99 4.73 11.16
C LEU A 65 4.52 4.64 11.07
N ASN A 66 5.12 3.83 11.94
CA ASN A 66 6.54 3.52 11.83
C ASN A 66 6.82 2.68 10.56
N PHE A 67 8.10 2.58 10.19
CA PHE A 67 8.52 1.89 8.96
C PHE A 67 8.02 0.43 8.87
N ARG A 68 8.13 -0.36 9.96
CA ARG A 68 7.73 -1.78 9.94
C ARG A 68 6.24 -1.94 9.70
N MET A 69 5.43 -1.09 10.32
CA MET A 69 3.97 -1.16 10.17
C MET A 69 3.54 -0.72 8.77
N ARG A 70 4.19 0.29 8.19
CA ARG A 70 3.96 0.68 6.78
C ARG A 70 4.26 -0.46 5.82
N ALA A 71 5.43 -1.08 5.95
CA ALA A 71 5.81 -2.22 5.12
C ALA A 71 4.80 -3.39 5.23
N MET A 72 4.37 -3.70 6.46
CA MET A 72 3.39 -4.75 6.71
C MET A 72 2.05 -4.47 6.01
N ILE A 73 1.46 -3.27 6.19
CA ILE A 73 0.15 -2.98 5.61
C ILE A 73 0.18 -2.88 4.07
N THR A 74 1.32 -2.49 3.48
CA THR A 74 1.50 -2.45 2.02
C THR A 74 1.75 -3.81 1.39
N SER A 75 2.16 -4.81 2.17
CA SER A 75 2.33 -6.19 1.70
C SER A 75 1.13 -7.09 1.97
N PHE A 76 0.15 -6.60 2.73
CA PHE A 76 -1.04 -7.37 3.12
C PHE A 76 -2.11 -7.40 2.02
N LEU A 77 -2.31 -6.28 1.34
CA LEU A 77 -3.30 -6.10 0.27
C LEU A 77 -2.57 -5.87 -1.06
#